data_AF-A0A7C1NLD8-F1
#
_entry.id   AF-A0A7C1NLD8-F1
#
_cell.length_a   1.000
_cell.length_b   1.000
_cell.length_c   1.000
_cell.angle_alpha   90.00
_cell.angle_beta   90.00
_cell.angle_gamma   90.00
#
_symmetry.space_group_name_H-M   'P 1'
#
loop_
_entity.id
_entity.type
_entity.pdbx_description
1 polymer ?
#
loop_
_entity_poly.entity_id
_entity_poly.type
_entity_poly.pdbx_seq_one_letter_code
_entity_poly.pdbx_strand_id
1 'polypeptide(L)' 'MHGAVPAVWIVCVSSDGASVKAEVSCPKRFEGSQFEDFHHRIFVLNESFEPSFDPNDVDSDTFDDFDVNISRKL' A
#
# COMPACT_ATOMS: atom_id res chain seq x y z
N MET A 1 -23.15 -11.61 -25.26
CA MET A 1 -23.06 -11.14 -23.87
C MET A 1 -21.75 -10.38 -23.72
N HIS A 2 -21.77 -9.10 -23.36
CA HIS A 2 -20.54 -8.36 -23.07
C HIS A 2 -20.29 -8.46 -21.57
N GLY A 3 -19.53 -9.48 -21.15
CA GLY A 3 -18.97 -9.52 -19.80
C GLY A 3 -17.68 -8.71 -19.79
N ALA A 4 -17.64 -7.63 -19.01
CA ALA A 4 -16.38 -6.94 -18.72
C ALA A 4 -15.66 -7.72 -17.60
N VAL A 5 -14.39 -8.05 -17.81
CA VAL A 5 -13.57 -8.58 -16.73
C VAL A 5 -13.29 -7.42 -15.77
N PRO A 6 -13.56 -7.58 -14.45
CA PRO A 6 -13.27 -6.52 -13.49
C PRO A 6 -11.77 -6.24 -13.46
N ALA A 7 -11.39 -4.96 -13.39
CA ALA A 7 -10.01 -4.59 -13.14
C ALA A 7 -9.63 -5.02 -11.71
N VAL A 8 -8.56 -5.79 -11.57
CA VAL A 8 -8.04 -6.24 -10.29
C VAL A 8 -6.81 -5.41 -9.95
N TRP A 9 -6.71 -4.97 -8.71
CA TRP A 9 -5.54 -4.29 -8.16
C TRP A 9 -5.05 -5.09 -6.95
N ILE A 10 -3.74 -5.31 -6.88
CA ILE A 10 -3.08 -6.08 -5.82
C ILE A 10 -2.22 -5.12 -5.02
N VAL A 11 -2.34 -5.18 -3.70
CA VAL A 11 -1.45 -4.46 -2.77
C VAL A 11 -0.59 -5.49 -2.06
N CYS A 12 0.72 -5.41 -2.26
CA CYS A 12 1.70 -6.25 -1.59
C CYS A 12 2.43 -5.41 -0.54
N VAL A 13 2.42 -5.86 0.71
CA VAL A 13 3.13 -5.21 1.82
C VAL A 13 4.12 -6.21 2.40
N SER A 14 5.35 -5.78 2.62
CA SER A 14 6.35 -6.52 3.38
C SER A 14 6.95 -5.66 4.48
N SER A 15 7.32 -6.29 5.59
CA SER A 15 8.00 -5.68 6.72
C SER A 15 9.25 -6.50 7.02
N ASP A 16 10.37 -5.81 7.21
CA ASP A 16 11.64 -6.38 7.64
C ASP A 16 12.24 -5.46 8.72
N GLY A 17 12.03 -5.85 9.99
CA GLY A 17 12.35 -5.00 11.14
C GLY A 17 11.64 -3.65 11.07
N ALA A 18 12.43 -2.58 11.04
CA ALA A 18 11.99 -1.18 10.91
C ALA A 18 11.58 -0.79 9.48
N SER A 19 11.89 -1.60 8.48
CA SER A 19 11.60 -1.29 7.08
C SER A 19 10.25 -1.83 6.65
N VAL A 20 9.47 -0.98 5.96
CA VAL A 20 8.22 -1.37 5.31
C VAL A 20 8.30 -1.06 3.82
N LYS A 21 7.90 -2.03 3.01
CA LYS A 21 7.77 -1.89 1.57
C LYS A 21 6.34 -2.16 1.17
N ALA A 22 5.76 -1.27 0.37
CA ALA A 22 4.44 -1.44 -0.18
C ALA A 22 4.47 -1.22 -1.69
N GLU A 23 3.79 -2.09 -2.41
CA GLU A 23 3.63 -2.03 -3.85
C GLU A 23 2.17 -2.19 -4.21
N VAL A 24 1.74 -1.42 -5.20
CA VAL A 24 0.43 -1.58 -5.84
C VAL A 24 0.64 -1.97 -7.29
N SER A 25 0.02 -3.05 -7.71
CA SER A 25 0.17 -3.60 -9.05
C SER A 25 -1.19 -3.97 -9.66
N CYS A 26 -1.32 -3.79 -10.97
CA CYS A 26 -2.51 -4.14 -11.74
C CYS A 26 -2.17 -5.29 -12.67
N PRO A 27 -2.48 -6.56 -12.32
CA PRO A 27 -2.21 -7.70 -13.18
C PRO A 27 -2.96 -7.55 -14.51
N LYS A 28 -2.36 -8.09 -15.59
CA LYS A 28 -3.07 -8.34 -16.83
C LYS A 28 -4.19 -9.35 -16.59
N ARG A 29 -5.08 -9.47 -17.58
CA ARG A 29 -6.23 -10.38 -17.53
C ARG A 29 -5.77 -11.79 -17.10
N PHE A 30 -6.47 -12.35 -16.13
CA PHE A 30 -6.23 -13.72 -15.67
C PHE A 30 -6.65 -14.73 -16.74
N GLU A 31 -5.83 -15.75 -16.91
CA GLU A 31 -6.15 -16.97 -17.64
C GLU A 31 -6.31 -18.10 -16.62
N GLY A 32 -7.57 -18.42 -16.29
CA GLY A 32 -7.88 -19.32 -15.18
C GLY A 32 -7.50 -18.73 -13.82
N SER A 33 -6.57 -19.37 -13.10
CA SER A 33 -6.10 -18.94 -11.76
C SER A 33 -4.77 -18.20 -11.78
N GLN A 34 -4.19 -17.95 -12.96
CA GLN A 34 -2.88 -17.30 -13.09
C GLN A 34 -2.98 -16.07 -14.01
N PHE A 35 -1.99 -15.20 -13.89
CA PHE A 35 -1.74 -14.09 -14.81
C PHE A 35 -0.25 -14.10 -15.17
N GLU A 36 0.08 -13.65 -16.38
CA GLU A 36 1.47 -13.72 -16.87
C GLU A 36 2.30 -12.49 -16.50
N ASP A 37 1.66 -11.33 -16.30
CA ASP A 37 2.34 -10.05 -16.14
C ASP A 37 1.42 -8.96 -15.58
N PHE A 38 1.96 -7.77 -15.31
CA PHE A 38 1.24 -6.60 -14.84
C PHE A 38 1.12 -5.53 -15.94
N HIS A 39 -0.01 -4.82 -16.00
CA HIS A 39 -0.12 -3.60 -16.81
C HIS A 39 0.75 -2.48 -16.25
N HIS A 40 0.74 -2.33 -14.93
CA HIS A 40 1.48 -1.30 -14.20
C HIS A 40 1.94 -1.84 -12.84
N ARG A 41 3.14 -1.44 -12.43
CA ARG A 41 3.72 -1.71 -11.11
C ARG A 41 4.16 -0.38 -10.50
N ILE A 42 3.57 -0.02 -9.37
CA ILE A 42 3.82 1.24 -8.66
C ILE A 42 4.41 0.88 -7.30
N PHE A 43 5.67 1.26 -7.06
CA PHE A 43 6.24 1.22 -5.72
C PHE A 43 5.68 2.39 -4.92
N VAL A 44 4.93 2.10 -3.87
CA VAL A 44 4.22 3.12 -3.08
C VAL A 44 5.09 3.55 -1.91
N LEU A 45 5.71 2.60 -1.21
CA LEU A 45 6.55 2.87 -0.05
C LEU A 45 7.76 1.94 -0.05
N ASN A 46 8.92 2.49 0.29
CA ASN A 46 10.13 1.74 0.62
C ASN A 46 10.89 2.56 1.67
N GLU A 47 10.35 2.56 2.88
CA GLU A 47 10.79 3.42 3.96
C GLU A 47 11.32 2.57 5.12
N SER A 48 12.36 3.07 5.77
CA SER A 48 12.82 2.55 7.05
C SER A 48 12.37 3.51 8.13
N PHE A 49 11.55 3.03 9.06
CA PHE A 49 11.15 3.79 10.23
C PHE A 49 12.16 3.52 11.33
N GLU A 50 13.08 4.46 11.55
CA GLU A 50 13.88 4.44 12.78
C GLU A 50 12.92 4.33 13.98
N PRO A 51 13.20 3.46 14.97
CA PRO A 51 12.34 3.34 16.14
C PRO A 51 12.35 4.68 16.90
N SER A 52 11.31 5.48 16.70
CA SER A 52 11.18 6.81 17.32
C SER A 52 10.66 6.75 18.76
N PHE A 53 10.35 5.56 19.28
CA PHE A 53 9.88 5.38 20.65
C PHE A 53 11.06 5.13 21.59
N ASP A 54 11.47 6.18 22.31
CA ASP A 54 12.12 6.00 23.60
C ASP A 54 11.01 5.63 24.61
N PRO A 55 11.02 4.42 25.21
CA PRO A 55 10.00 4.00 26.18
C PRO A 55 9.94 4.90 27.43
N ASN A 56 10.91 5.81 27.60
CA ASN A 56 11.00 6.73 28.72
C ASN A 56 10.37 8.11 28.46
N ASP A 57 9.89 8.41 27.24
CA ASP A 57 9.09 9.61 26.97
C ASP A 57 7.65 9.38 27.41
N VAL A 58 7.46 9.35 28.73
CA VAL A 58 6.16 9.46 29.38
C VAL A 58 5.88 10.95 29.59
N ASP A 59 5.40 11.66 28.56
CA ASP A 59 4.51 12.80 28.82
C ASP A 59 3.59 13.20 27.65
N SER A 60 2.30 13.18 27.99
CA SER A 60 1.25 14.13 27.57
C SER A 60 0.74 14.17 26.12
N ASP A 61 -0.38 13.47 25.90
CA ASP A 61 -1.60 14.02 25.26
C ASP A 61 -1.59 14.58 23.82
N THR A 62 -0.79 14.06 22.89
CA THR A 62 -0.93 14.40 21.46
C THR A 62 -1.02 13.16 20.56
N PHE A 63 -2.14 12.45 20.66
CA PHE A 63 -2.67 11.74 19.50
C PHE A 63 -3.27 12.79 18.55
N ASP A 64 -2.41 13.50 17.82
CA ASP A 64 -2.86 14.39 16.76
C ASP A 64 -3.60 13.56 15.70
N ASP A 65 -4.87 13.91 15.50
CA ASP A 65 -5.77 13.34 14.52
C ASP A 65 -5.11 13.44 13.13
N PHE A 66 -4.71 12.31 12.55
CA PHE A 66 -4.06 12.30 11.23
C PHE A 66 -5.09 12.73 10.17
N ASP A 67 -4.98 13.99 9.73
CA ASP A 67 -5.91 14.60 8.79
C ASP A 67 -5.63 14.10 7.36
N VAL A 68 -6.22 12.94 7.00
CA VAL A 68 -6.07 12.33 5.67
C VAL A 68 -6.92 13.07 4.65
N ASN A 69 -6.30 13.95 3.86
CA ASN A 69 -6.94 14.68 2.77
C ASN A 69 -7.25 13.77 1.56
N ILE A 70 -8.49 13.29 1.46
CA ILE A 70 -8.98 12.57 0.26
C ILE A 70 -9.57 13.57 -0.73
N SER A 71 -8.93 13.74 -1.90
CA SER A 71 -9.48 14.51 -3.02
C SER A 71 -9.82 13.60 -4.21
N ARG A 72 -10.98 13.84 -4.85
CA ARG A 72 -11.41 13.16 -6.07
C ARG A 72 -11.02 14.01 -7.28
N LYS A 73 -10.41 13.40 -8.29
CA LYS A 73 -10.14 14.05 -9.57
C LYS A 73 -11.41 14.00 -10.43
N LEU A 74 -11.89 15.17 -10.87
CA LEU A 74 -12.97 15.33 -11.85
C LEU A 74 -12.53 14.85 -13.24
#